data_AF-A0A528B761-F1
#
_entry.id   AF-A0A528B761-F1
#
_cell.length_a   1.000
_cell.length_b   1.000
_cell.length_c   1.000
_cell.angle_alpha   90.00
_cell.angle_beta   90.00
_cell.angle_gamma   90.00
#
_symmetry.space_group_name_H-M   'P 1'
#
loop_
_entity.id
_entity.type
_entity.pdbx_description
1 polymer ?
#
loop_
_entity_poly.entity_id
_entity_poly.type
_entity_poly.pdbx_seq_one_letter_code
_entity_poly.pdbx_strand_id
1 'polypeptide(L)'
;MADLAVPLPAGTGSIGLEASGPRGPKPRHVFSRRNIFLYGTLIVVALYYLLPLYVMVVTSLKGMPEIRLGNIFSPPLEITFEPWVKAWSSACTGLNC
;
A
#
# COMPACT_ATOMS: atom_id res chain seq x y z
N MET A 1 -0.35 -61.39 -60.66
CA MET A 1 -1.80 -61.17 -60.49
C MET A 1 -2.37 -62.10 -59.42
N ALA A 2 -1.89 -61.95 -58.18
CA ALA A 2 -2.52 -62.59 -57.01
C ALA A 2 -2.14 -61.77 -55.77
N ASP A 3 -2.68 -60.56 -55.71
CA ASP A 3 -2.71 -59.73 -54.51
C ASP A 3 -3.70 -60.35 -53.52
N LEU A 4 -3.22 -61.25 -52.66
CA LEU A 4 -3.97 -61.68 -51.49
C LEU A 4 -3.85 -60.61 -50.41
N ALA A 5 -4.97 -59.95 -50.17
CA ALA A 5 -5.19 -59.01 -49.09
C ALA A 5 -4.75 -59.59 -47.74
N VAL A 6 -3.90 -58.84 -47.03
CA VAL A 6 -3.61 -59.03 -45.61
C VAL A 6 -4.47 -58.04 -44.83
N PRO A 7 -5.44 -58.47 -44.00
CA PRO A 7 -6.06 -57.60 -43.03
C PRO A 7 -5.67 -58.05 -41.62
N LEU A 8 -4.81 -57.28 -40.96
CA LEU A 8 -4.72 -57.33 -39.50
C LEU A 8 -4.56 -55.90 -38.97
N PRO A 9 -5.58 -55.33 -38.29
CA PRO A 9 -5.34 -54.17 -37.44
C PRO A 9 -4.62 -54.67 -36.18
N ALA A 10 -3.29 -54.65 -36.24
CA ALA A 10 -2.46 -54.92 -35.08
C ALA A 10 -2.60 -53.77 -34.08
N GLY A 11 -3.05 -54.12 -32.87
CA GLY A 11 -2.46 -53.57 -31.66
C GLY A 11 -2.93 -52.18 -31.26
N THR A 12 -3.94 -52.17 -30.39
CA THR A 12 -3.81 -51.71 -29.01
C THR A 12 -2.86 -50.54 -28.75
N GLY A 13 -3.46 -49.44 -28.27
CA GLY A 13 -2.85 -48.70 -27.18
C GLY A 13 -2.12 -47.44 -27.57
N SER A 14 -2.89 -46.36 -27.67
CA SER A 14 -2.52 -45.16 -26.92
C SER A 14 -3.79 -44.49 -26.44
N ILE A 15 -4.27 -44.92 -25.27
CA ILE A 15 -4.93 -43.99 -24.35
C ILE A 15 -3.88 -42.92 -24.03
N GLY A 16 -3.89 -41.83 -24.80
CA GLY A 16 -3.63 -40.51 -24.24
C GLY A 16 -4.98 -39.83 -24.28
N LEU A 17 -5.75 -39.71 -23.19
CA LEU A 17 -5.47 -38.75 -22.13
C LEU A 17 -4.44 -37.66 -22.53
N GLU A 18 -4.60 -37.06 -23.70
CA GLU A 18 -4.31 -35.63 -23.83
C GLU A 18 -5.42 -34.91 -23.05
N ALA A 19 -5.37 -35.04 -21.73
CA ALA A 19 -6.00 -34.10 -20.84
C ALA A 19 -5.41 -32.75 -21.25
N SER A 20 -6.18 -31.98 -22.02
CA SER A 20 -5.90 -30.58 -22.29
C SER A 20 -5.52 -29.95 -20.96
N GLY A 21 -4.22 -29.72 -20.76
CA GLY A 21 -3.69 -29.22 -19.50
C GLY A 21 -4.45 -27.94 -19.11
N PRO A 22 -4.53 -27.61 -17.81
CA PRO A 22 -5.26 -26.44 -17.35
C PRO A 22 -4.78 -25.18 -18.09
N ARG A 23 -5.61 -24.67 -19.02
CA ARG A 23 -5.39 -23.41 -19.74
C ARG A 23 -5.81 -22.25 -18.85
N GLY A 24 -5.02 -21.98 -17.83
CA GLY A 24 -5.19 -20.84 -16.93
C GLY A 24 -4.34 -19.63 -17.35
N PRO A 25 -4.76 -18.40 -17.04
CA PRO A 25 -3.89 -17.23 -17.19
C PRO A 25 -2.58 -17.44 -16.41
N LYS A 26 -1.44 -17.19 -17.07
CA LYS A 26 -0.11 -17.31 -16.43
C LYS A 26 -0.10 -16.50 -15.11
N PRO A 27 0.29 -17.10 -13.97
CA PRO A 27 0.33 -16.39 -12.71
C PRO A 27 1.31 -15.23 -12.82
N ARG A 28 0.78 -14.02 -12.80
CA ARG A 28 1.57 -12.79 -12.78
C ARG A 28 2.06 -12.57 -11.36
N HIS A 29 3.38 -12.58 -11.19
CA HIS A 29 4.00 -12.32 -9.91
C HIS A 29 3.77 -10.86 -9.52
N VAL A 30 2.81 -10.63 -8.61
CA VAL A 30 2.46 -9.29 -8.10
C VAL A 30 3.65 -8.59 -7.43
N PHE A 31 4.55 -9.36 -6.80
CA PHE A 31 5.74 -8.88 -6.12
C PHE A 31 7.00 -8.98 -6.98
N SER A 32 7.01 -8.39 -8.18
CA SER A 32 8.26 -8.23 -8.92
C SER A 32 9.21 -7.29 -8.18
N ARG A 33 10.53 -7.59 -8.18
CA ARG A 33 11.56 -6.72 -7.58
C ARG A 33 11.41 -5.26 -8.00
N ARG A 34 11.07 -5.04 -9.28
CA ARG A 34 10.78 -3.71 -9.86
C ARG A 34 9.66 -2.98 -9.10
N ASN A 35 8.57 -3.66 -8.79
CA ASN A 35 7.42 -3.05 -8.10
C ASN A 35 7.80 -2.70 -6.65
N ILE A 36 8.64 -3.50 -5.99
CA ILE A 36 9.12 -3.21 -4.63
C ILE A 36 9.96 -1.93 -4.61
N PHE A 37 10.90 -1.77 -5.55
CA PHE A 37 11.70 -0.54 -5.65
C PHE A 37 10.83 0.69 -5.99
N LEU A 38 9.86 0.52 -6.90
CA LEU A 38 8.97 1.60 -7.32
C LEU A 38 8.08 2.05 -6.16
N TYR A 39 7.34 1.12 -5.53
CA TYR A 39 6.48 1.46 -4.40
C TYR A 39 7.29 1.88 -3.16
N GLY A 40 8.45 1.28 -2.90
CA GLY A 40 9.32 1.68 -1.79
C GLY A 40 9.79 3.13 -1.92
N THR A 41 10.31 3.52 -3.10
CA THR A 41 10.71 4.91 -3.35
C THR A 41 9.51 5.85 -3.28
N LEU A 42 8.36 5.45 -3.85
CA LEU A 42 7.14 6.25 -3.79
C LEU A 42 6.68 6.50 -2.35
N ILE A 43 6.75 5.47 -1.48
CA ILE A 43 6.41 5.59 -0.07
C ILE A 43 7.38 6.53 0.66
N VAL A 44 8.69 6.40 0.42
CA VAL A 44 9.69 7.29 1.05
C VAL A 44 9.44 8.75 0.65
N VAL A 45 9.22 9.01 -0.63
CA VAL A 45 8.92 10.35 -1.13
C VAL A 45 7.61 10.86 -0.52
N ALA A 46 6.55 10.05 -0.49
CA ALA A 46 5.29 10.42 0.11
C ALA A 46 5.44 10.80 1.60
N LEU A 47 6.16 10.00 2.39
CA LEU A 47 6.43 10.27 3.80
C LEU A 47 7.25 11.55 3.99
N TYR A 48 8.24 11.80 3.14
CA TYR A 48 9.05 13.02 3.19
C TYR A 48 8.19 14.28 3.02
N TYR A 49 7.28 14.27 2.06
CA TYR A 49 6.35 15.40 1.83
C TYR A 49 5.24 15.50 2.90
N LEU A 50 4.86 14.39 3.54
CA LEU A 50 3.86 14.40 4.62
C LEU A 50 4.44 14.84 5.97
N LEU A 51 5.74 14.69 6.20
CA LEU A 51 6.41 15.04 7.45
C LEU A 51 6.16 16.49 7.91
N PRO A 52 6.31 17.54 7.08
CA PRO A 52 6.02 18.92 7.53
C PRO A 52 4.55 19.11 7.90
N LEU A 53 3.62 18.48 7.18
CA LEU A 53 2.20 18.52 7.53
C LEU A 53 1.95 17.82 8.88
N TYR A 54 2.56 16.66 9.09
CA TYR A 54 2.50 15.93 10.35
C TYR A 54 3.00 16.76 11.53
N VAL A 55 4.16 17.42 11.39
CA VAL A 55 4.73 18.27 12.44
C VAL A 55 3.79 19.44 12.75
N MET A 56 3.22 20.11 11.74
CA MET A 56 2.29 21.22 11.95
C MET A 56 1.01 20.78 12.68
N VAL A 57 0.47 19.60 12.35
CA VAL A 57 -0.70 19.03 13.03
C VAL A 57 -0.39 18.67 14.47
N VAL A 58 0.68 17.91 14.71
CA VAL A 58 1.08 17.46 16.06
C VAL A 58 1.43 18.64 16.96
N THR A 59 2.12 19.65 16.43
CA THR A 59 2.45 20.87 17.19
C THR A 59 1.22 21.73 17.49
N SER A 60 0.21 21.77 16.61
CA SER A 60 -1.04 22.50 16.87
C SER A 60 -1.89 21.90 18.01
N LEU A 61 -1.73 20.60 18.26
CA LEU A 61 -2.44 19.84 19.30
C LEU A 61 -1.64 19.73 20.60
N LYS A 62 -0.39 20.22 20.62
CA LYS A 62 0.53 20.11 21.75
C LYS A 62 0.27 21.26 22.74
N GLY A 63 -0.06 20.92 23.98
CA GLY A 63 -0.30 21.91 25.04
C GLY A 63 0.96 22.69 25.45
N MET A 64 0.79 23.84 26.11
CA MET A 64 1.89 24.68 26.63
C MET A 64 2.94 23.94 27.49
N PRO A 65 2.57 22.97 28.36
CA PRO A 65 3.56 22.23 29.14
C PRO A 65 4.50 21.40 28.28
N GLU A 66 4.00 20.86 27.15
CA GLU A 66 4.69 19.87 26.33
C GLU A 66 5.58 20.50 25.24
N ILE A 67 5.32 21.76 24.85
CA ILE A 67 6.22 22.57 24.02
C ILE A 67 7.56 22.84 24.75
N ARG A 68 7.53 23.00 26.09
CA ARG A 68 8.73 23.27 26.90
C ARG A 68 9.69 22.07 27.01
N LEU A 69 9.20 20.87 26.71
CA LEU A 69 9.97 19.62 26.74
C LEU A 69 10.79 19.38 25.46
N GLY A 70 10.62 20.20 24.42
CA GLY A 70 11.49 20.20 23.23
C GLY A 70 11.33 19.01 22.27
N ASN A 71 10.39 18.08 22.53
CA ASN A 71 10.17 16.91 21.67
C ASN A 71 9.23 17.23 20.49
N ILE A 72 9.81 17.70 19.39
CA ILE A 72 9.07 18.07 18.16
C ILE A 72 8.51 16.86 17.39
N PHE A 73 9.16 15.70 17.47
CA PHE A 73 8.75 14.49 16.75
C PHE A 73 7.88 13.54 17.59
N SER A 74 7.65 13.82 18.87
CA SER A 74 6.80 12.97 19.70
C SER A 74 5.33 13.38 19.57
N PRO A 75 4.40 12.41 19.43
CA PRO A 75 2.97 12.69 19.52
C PRO A 75 2.64 13.34 20.88
N PRO A 76 1.56 14.14 20.98
CA PRO A 76 1.16 14.75 22.25
C PRO A 76 0.78 13.65 23.24
N LEU A 77 1.34 13.71 24.44
CA LEU A 77 0.95 12.81 25.53
C LEU A 77 -0.45 13.17 26.04
N GLU A 78 -0.77 14.45 26.02
CA GLU A 78 -2.08 14.99 26.35
C GLU A 78 -2.65 15.72 25.12
N ILE A 79 -3.69 15.16 24.52
CA ILE A 79 -4.38 15.79 23.38
C ILE A 79 -5.26 16.91 23.93
N THR A 80 -4.83 18.17 23.79
CA THR A 80 -5.61 19.35 24.21
C THR A 80 -6.01 20.23 23.03
N PHE A 81 -7.28 20.65 23.03
CA PHE A 81 -7.83 21.59 22.04
C PHE A 81 -7.94 23.02 22.59
N GLU A 82 -7.47 23.28 23.81
CA GLU A 82 -7.41 24.63 24.39
C GLU A 82 -6.72 25.67 23.49
N PRO A 83 -5.59 25.39 22.79
CA PRO A 83 -4.96 26.36 21.91
C PRO A 83 -5.85 26.76 20.72
N TRP A 84 -6.58 25.78 20.17
CA TRP A 84 -7.55 26.00 19.10
C TRP A 84 -8.73 26.83 19.61
N VAL A 85 -9.33 26.48 20.74
CA VAL A 85 -10.43 27.28 21.30
C VAL A 85 -9.96 28.71 21.57
N LYS A 86 -8.77 28.90 22.18
CA LYS A 86 -8.22 30.25 22.41
C LYS A 86 -7.99 31.05 21.13
N ALA A 87 -7.43 30.42 20.10
CA ALA A 87 -7.14 31.11 18.84
C ALA A 87 -8.41 31.55 18.10
N TRP A 88 -9.50 30.78 18.20
CA TRP A 88 -10.71 31.00 17.39
C TRP A 88 -11.89 31.62 18.15
N SER A 89 -11.93 31.56 19.48
CA SER A 89 -13.04 32.11 20.29
C SER A 89 -12.66 33.22 21.26
N SER A 90 -11.39 33.30 21.66
CA SER A 90 -10.93 34.21 22.74
C SER A 90 -9.78 35.12 22.33
N ALA A 91 -9.36 35.07 21.06
CA ALA A 91 -8.46 36.04 20.49
C ALA A 91 -9.22 37.35 20.26
N CYS A 92 -8.88 38.40 21.01
CA CYS A 92 -9.35 39.74 20.69
C CYS A 92 -8.80 40.13 19.32
N THR A 93 -9.62 40.06 18.29
CA THR A 93 -9.30 40.46 16.90
C THR A 93 -9.33 41.98 16.72
N GLY A 94 -9.11 42.74 17.80
CA GLY A 94 -9.18 44.20 17.84
C GLY A 94 -10.59 44.79 17.85
N LEU A 95 -11.64 43.99 17.69
CA LEU A 95 -13.04 44.46 17.58
C LEU A 95 -14.00 43.85 18.61
N ASN A 96 -13.81 42.60 19.04
CA ASN A 96 -14.63 41.97 20.07
C ASN A 96 -13.77 41.16 21.02
N CYS A 97 -14.03 41.39 22.31
CA CYS A 97 -13.65 40.61 23.47
C CYS A 97 -14.98 40.41 24.24
#